data_AF-A0A1I1V1E2-F1
#
_entry.id   AF-A0A1I1V1E2-F1
#
_cell.length_a   1.000
_cell.length_b   1.000
_cell.length_c   1.000
_cell.angle_alpha   90.00
_cell.angle_beta   90.00
_cell.angle_gamma   90.00
#
_symmetry.space_group_name_H-M   'P 1'
#
loop_
_entity.id
_entity.type
_entity.pdbx_description
1 polymer ?
#
loop_
_entity_poly.entity_id
_entity_poly.type
_entity_poly.pdbx_seq_one_letter_code
_entity_poly.pdbx_strand_id
1 'polypeptide(L)'
;MLYGLLYARGMSKSVTIRVDEQLYTALRERAEGEGTTVTALITRAAQDAVRDPRLEGAAEVFRAFVADNADAFDAAFPEDAPARLDTAGRTAA
;
A
#
# COMPACT_ATOMS: atom_id res chain seq x y z
N MET A 1 12.44 33.24 -7.60
CA MET A 1 11.97 31.85 -7.81
C MET A 1 11.01 31.49 -6.68
N LEU A 2 9.70 31.69 -6.87
CA LEU A 2 8.69 31.44 -5.83
C LEU A 2 7.34 30.98 -6.43
N TYR A 3 7.37 30.17 -7.48
CA TYR A 3 6.15 29.66 -8.15
C TYR A 3 5.96 28.14 -8.01
N GLY A 4 6.86 27.43 -7.33
CA GLY A 4 6.81 25.96 -7.21
C GLY A 4 5.97 25.42 -6.05
N LEU A 5 5.68 26.23 -5.01
CA LEU A 5 5.09 25.72 -3.75
C LEU A 5 3.55 25.82 -3.65
N LEU A 6 2.86 26.45 -4.60
CA LEU A 6 1.40 26.65 -4.53
C LEU A 6 0.58 25.68 -5.40
N TYR A 7 1.20 24.98 -6.36
CA TYR A 7 0.48 24.00 -7.20
C TYR A 7 0.26 22.63 -6.52
N ALA A 8 0.87 22.40 -5.35
CA ALA A 8 0.67 21.20 -4.54
C ALA A 8 -0.56 21.29 -3.60
N ARG A 9 -1.41 22.32 -3.74
CA ARG A 9 -2.67 22.47 -3.00
C ARG A 9 -3.84 21.91 -3.83
N GLY A 10 -3.97 20.59 -3.81
CA GLY A 10 -5.25 19.87 -3.95
C GLY A 10 -6.07 20.11 -5.23
N MET A 11 -5.61 19.61 -6.38
CA MET A 11 -6.52 19.41 -7.52
C MET A 11 -7.35 18.14 -7.31
N SER A 12 -8.52 18.29 -6.71
CA SER A 12 -9.54 17.23 -6.69
C SER A 12 -9.96 16.93 -8.13
N LYS A 13 -9.70 15.71 -8.63
CA LYS A 13 -10.17 15.28 -9.94
C LYS A 13 -11.49 14.53 -9.79
N SER A 14 -12.53 14.99 -10.48
CA SER A 14 -13.80 14.28 -10.57
C SER A 14 -13.71 13.17 -11.61
N VAL A 15 -14.03 11.95 -11.22
CA VAL A 15 -14.13 10.79 -12.10
C VAL A 15 -15.57 10.28 -12.06
N THR A 16 -16.18 10.10 -13.23
CA THR A 16 -17.51 9.48 -13.34
C THR A 16 -17.33 7.98 -13.48
N ILE A 17 -17.75 7.23 -12.45
CA ILE A 17 -17.72 5.77 -12.44
C ILE A 17 -19.11 5.27 -12.80
N ARG A 18 -19.20 4.36 -13.79
CA ARG A 18 -20.45 3.67 -14.08
C ARG A 18 -20.64 2.57 -13.06
N VAL A 19 -21.76 2.61 -12.34
CA VAL A 19 -22.17 1.59 -11.38
C VAL A 19 -23.56 1.10 -11.75
N ASP A 20 -23.85 -0.14 -11.41
CA ASP A 20 -25.19 -0.69 -11.54
C ASP A 20 -26.18 0.06 -10.62
N GLU A 21 -27.45 0.13 -11.03
CA GLU A 21 -28.50 0.84 -10.29
C GLU A 21 -28.73 0.23 -8.90
N GLN A 22 -28.61 -1.08 -8.75
CA GLN A 22 -28.72 -1.76 -7.45
C GLN A 22 -27.60 -1.33 -6.50
N LEU A 23 -26.36 -1.25 -7.03
CA LEU A 23 -25.20 -0.83 -6.26
C LEU A 23 -25.31 0.65 -5.85
N TYR A 24 -25.78 1.51 -6.76
CA TYR A 24 -26.02 2.92 -6.46
C TYR A 24 -27.05 3.08 -5.33
N THR A 25 -28.14 2.32 -5.39
CA THR A 25 -29.21 2.34 -4.37
C THR A 25 -28.66 1.93 -3.00
N ALA A 26 -27.92 0.82 -2.93
CA ALA A 26 -27.31 0.35 -1.69
C ALA A 26 -26.30 1.36 -1.10
N LEU A 27 -25.48 1.99 -1.96
CA LEU A 27 -24.54 3.03 -1.53
C LEU A 27 -25.27 4.27 -1.00
N ARG A 28 -26.38 4.64 -1.62
CA ARG A 28 -27.20 5.78 -1.20
C ARG A 28 -27.85 5.53 0.17
N GLU A 29 -28.51 4.39 0.35
CA GLU A 29 -29.11 4.02 1.63
C GLU A 29 -28.08 4.01 2.75
N ARG A 30 -26.89 3.47 2.49
CA ARG A 30 -25.77 3.48 3.43
C ARG A 30 -25.30 4.89 3.75
N ALA A 31 -25.18 5.75 2.74
CA ALA A 31 -24.76 7.14 2.94
C ALA A 31 -25.77 7.91 3.79
N GLU A 32 -27.06 7.72 3.53
CA GLU A 32 -28.15 8.32 4.31
C GLU A 32 -28.15 7.80 5.75
N GLY A 33 -27.94 6.50 5.97
CA GLY A 33 -27.82 5.91 7.30
C GLY A 33 -26.59 6.38 8.10
N GLU A 34 -25.48 6.67 7.42
CA GLU A 34 -24.25 7.18 8.03
C GLU A 34 -24.19 8.73 8.07
N GLY A 35 -25.22 9.44 7.58
CA GLY A 35 -25.26 10.90 7.53
C GLY A 35 -24.18 11.52 6.64
N THR A 36 -23.73 10.78 5.62
CA THR A 36 -22.62 11.13 4.73
C THR A 36 -23.07 11.15 3.27
N THR A 37 -22.14 11.37 2.35
CA THR A 37 -22.40 11.32 0.90
C THR A 37 -21.84 10.05 0.29
N VAL A 38 -22.44 9.60 -0.81
CA VAL A 38 -21.91 8.46 -1.59
C VAL A 38 -20.45 8.69 -2.00
N THR A 39 -20.09 9.92 -2.40
CA THR A 39 -18.71 10.29 -2.71
C THR A 39 -17.77 10.12 -1.52
N ALA A 40 -18.19 10.50 -0.32
CA ALA A 40 -17.40 10.34 0.89
C ALA A 40 -17.22 8.86 1.27
N LEU A 41 -18.25 8.03 1.10
CA LEU A 41 -18.14 6.57 1.28
C LEU A 41 -17.15 5.95 0.31
N ILE A 42 -17.26 6.28 -0.98
CA ILE A 42 -16.35 5.76 -2.01
C ILE A 42 -14.92 6.23 -1.76
N THR A 43 -14.74 7.50 -1.37
CA THR A 43 -13.43 8.07 -1.07
C THR A 43 -12.79 7.36 0.13
N ARG A 44 -13.55 7.12 1.19
CA ARG A 44 -13.09 6.37 2.36
C ARG A 44 -12.73 4.93 2.00
N ALA A 45 -13.61 4.23 1.29
CA ALA A 45 -13.33 2.86 0.85
C ALA A 45 -12.09 2.79 -0.06
N ALA A 46 -11.88 3.77 -0.94
CA ALA A 46 -10.67 3.84 -1.76
C ALA A 46 -9.41 4.13 -0.93
N GLN A 47 -9.49 5.00 0.08
CA GLN A 47 -8.39 5.23 1.02
C GLN A 47 -8.04 3.98 1.80
N ASP A 48 -9.05 3.26 2.31
CA ASP A 48 -8.89 2.02 3.06
C ASP A 48 -8.36 0.88 2.16
N ALA A 49 -8.75 0.83 0.88
CA ALA A 49 -8.24 -0.15 -0.08
C ALA A 49 -6.79 0.11 -0.50
N VAL A 50 -6.38 1.38 -0.59
CA VAL A 50 -4.99 1.77 -0.91
C VAL A 50 -4.08 1.65 0.31
N ARG A 51 -4.62 1.91 1.51
CA ARG A 51 -3.96 1.68 2.79
C ARG A 51 -4.56 0.46 3.47
N ASP A 52 -4.40 -0.73 2.88
CA ASP A 52 -4.85 -1.94 3.55
C ASP A 52 -3.99 -2.14 4.82
N PRO A 53 -4.54 -1.98 6.04
CA PRO A 53 -3.79 -2.13 7.28
C PRO A 53 -3.28 -3.56 7.49
N ARG A 54 -3.80 -4.55 6.74
CA ARG A 54 -3.29 -5.93 6.74
C ARG A 54 -1.97 -6.03 5.98
N LEU A 55 -1.75 -5.18 4.97
CA LEU A 55 -0.53 -5.16 4.17
C LEU A 55 0.56 -4.27 4.77
N GLU A 56 0.19 -3.24 5.53
CA GLU A 56 1.14 -2.34 6.20
C GLU A 56 2.07 -3.10 7.18
N GLY A 57 1.56 -4.15 7.85
CA GLY A 57 2.34 -5.04 8.72
C GLY A 57 2.86 -6.33 8.05
N ALA A 58 2.28 -6.75 6.92
CA ALA A 58 2.67 -8.02 6.27
C ALA A 58 4.12 -8.01 5.77
N ALA A 59 4.58 -6.87 5.25
CA ALA A 59 5.96 -6.73 4.80
C ALA A 59 6.97 -6.73 5.96
N GLU A 60 6.56 -6.33 7.16
CA GLU A 60 7.40 -6.36 8.36
C GLU A 60 7.44 -7.77 8.97
N VAL A 61 6.29 -8.45 9.04
CA VAL A 61 6.21 -9.87 9.43
C VAL A 61 7.02 -10.76 8.49
N PHE A 62 6.92 -10.53 7.18
CA PHE A 62 7.71 -11.26 6.19
C PHE A 62 9.22 -11.00 6.37
N ARG A 63 9.62 -9.75 6.61
CA ARG A 63 11.03 -9.40 6.86
C ARG A 63 11.57 -10.05 8.13
N ALA A 64 10.79 -10.08 9.21
CA ALA A 64 11.15 -10.75 10.45
C ALA A 64 11.27 -12.27 10.25
N PHE A 65 10.29 -12.89 9.59
CA PHE A 65 10.33 -14.32 9.28
C PHE A 65 11.54 -14.72 8.44
N VAL A 66 11.85 -13.95 7.39
CA VAL A 66 13.04 -14.22 6.56
C VAL A 66 14.32 -14.06 7.38
N ALA A 67 14.44 -13.01 8.21
CA ALA A 67 15.62 -12.81 9.04
C ALA A 67 15.85 -13.97 10.02
N ASP A 68 14.78 -14.50 10.63
CA ASP A 68 14.87 -15.59 11.60
C ASP A 68 15.15 -16.96 10.95
N ASN A 69 14.83 -17.14 9.67
CA ASN A 69 14.89 -18.44 9.00
C ASN A 69 15.91 -18.51 7.85
N ALA A 70 16.52 -17.39 7.44
CA ALA A 70 17.48 -17.35 6.33
C ALA A 70 18.67 -18.29 6.56
N ASP A 71 19.24 -18.30 7.76
CA ASP A 71 20.38 -19.17 8.08
C ASP A 71 20.02 -20.66 8.01
N ALA A 72 18.80 -21.01 8.44
CA ALA A 72 18.30 -22.38 8.36
C ALA A 72 18.01 -22.81 6.91
N PHE A 73 17.53 -21.88 6.08
CA PHE A 73 17.32 -22.10 4.66
C PHE A 73 18.65 -22.29 3.92
N ASP A 74 19.63 -21.41 4.15
CA ASP A 74 20.97 -21.52 3.54
C ASP A 74 21.69 -22.81 3.96
N ALA A 75 21.46 -23.29 5.19
CA ALA A 75 22.01 -24.57 5.67
C ALA A 75 21.33 -25.78 5.01
N ALA A 76 20.06 -25.68 4.64
CA ALA A 76 19.30 -26.74 3.98
C ALA A 76 19.56 -26.80 2.47
N PHE A 77 19.87 -25.66 1.84
CA PHE A 77 20.13 -25.52 0.41
C PHE A 77 21.49 -24.83 0.16
N PRO A 78 22.60 -25.50 0.49
CA PRO A 78 23.93 -24.89 0.41
C PRO A 78 24.34 -24.53 -1.03
N GLU A 79 23.82 -25.22 -2.05
CA GLU A 79 24.07 -24.87 -3.47
C GLU A 79 23.40 -23.57 -3.93
N ASP A 80 22.30 -23.18 -3.29
CA ASP A 80 21.50 -21.99 -3.63
C ASP A 80 21.78 -20.82 -2.67
N ALA A 81 22.63 -21.03 -1.66
CA ALA A 81 23.02 -20.00 -0.73
C ALA A 81 23.66 -18.84 -1.50
N PRO A 82 23.20 -17.59 -1.31
CA PRO A 82 23.77 -16.45 -2.01
C PRO A 82 25.25 -16.38 -1.69
N ALA A 83 26.08 -16.12 -2.72
CA ALA A 83 27.48 -15.82 -2.52
C ALA A 83 27.54 -14.67 -1.52
N ARG A 84 27.94 -14.97 -0.28
CA ARG A 84 28.00 -13.97 0.79
C ARG A 84 28.85 -12.84 0.26
N LEU A 85 28.23 -11.67 0.03
CA LEU A 85 28.94 -10.45 -0.27
C LEU A 85 29.79 -10.18 0.97
N ASP A 86 31.02 -10.66 0.91
CA ASP A 86 32.08 -10.35 1.82
C ASP A 86 32.14 -8.83 1.90
N THR A 87 32.04 -8.33 3.13
CA THR A 87 31.97 -6.91 3.47
C THR A 87 33.29 -6.18 3.19
N ALA A 88 34.13 -6.73 2.33
CA ALA A 88 35.42 -6.23 1.87
C ALA A 88 35.32 -5.39 0.57
N GLY A 89 34.12 -5.21 0.01
CA GLY A 89 33.92 -4.46 -1.25
C GLY A 89 33.53 -2.99 -1.13
N ARG A 90 33.60 -2.35 0.05
CA ARG A 90 33.24 -0.92 0.24
C ARG A 90 34.42 0.05 0.39
N THR A 91 35.64 -0.37 0.07
CA THR A 91 36.80 0.54 0.00
C THR A 91 37.67 0.28 -1.22
N ALA A 92 37.26 0.81 -2.36
CA ALA A 92 38.12 1.25 -3.48
C ALA A 92 37.20 2.12 -4.37
N ALA A 93 37.25 3.45 -4.23
CA ALA A 93 38.15 4.37 -4.93
C ALA A 93 37.87 4.42 -6.43
#